data_AF-A0A1F4X4I7-F1
#
_entry.id   AF-A0A1F4X4I7-F1
#
_cell.length_a   1.000
_cell.length_b   1.000
_cell.length_c   1.000
_cell.angle_alpha   90.00
_cell.angle_beta   90.00
_cell.angle_gamma   90.00
#
_symmetry.space_group_name_H-M   'P 1'
#
loop_
_entity.id
_entity.type
_entity.pdbx_description
1 polymer ?
#
loop_
_entity_poly.entity_id
_entity_poly.type
_entity_poly.pdbx_seq_one_letter_code
_entity_poly.pdbx_strand_id
1 'polypeptide(L)'
;MARSNHLPNMKILGVSYGTFESISHLHRNFQNGVKRLRITLEVNRNGNGNFSNVFNQLLALLPTLAQHKCCENWIGPQPAPKLTSGISIKKVGDNTDFAHLAEHVMIDLMCNIGGMQICSGITCGYESPRNRFDLFVECPRKRIGLFSANLAVHLIDYLLSQGKLPENSRETLDLAKLLQNPGRKKLNIQKLSQNNGWDKKTLKSVWKKLTDLHFFN
;
A
#
# COMPACT_ATOMS: atom_id res chain seq x y z
N MET A 1 -24.57 17.40 -4.00
CA MET A 1 -23.66 16.57 -4.83
C MET A 1 -24.04 15.11 -4.63
N ALA A 2 -24.60 14.47 -5.65
CA ALA A 2 -24.98 13.06 -5.59
C ALA A 2 -23.74 12.20 -5.36
N ARG A 3 -23.74 11.34 -4.33
CA ARG A 3 -22.74 10.28 -4.20
C ARG A 3 -23.01 9.30 -5.35
N SER A 4 -22.13 9.29 -6.34
CA SER A 4 -22.11 8.22 -7.34
C SER A 4 -22.07 6.88 -6.62
N ASN A 5 -23.06 6.01 -6.87
CA ASN A 5 -23.11 4.62 -6.37
C ASN A 5 -22.07 3.72 -7.06
N HIS A 6 -20.87 4.25 -7.33
CA HIS A 6 -19.80 3.46 -7.88
C HIS A 6 -19.25 2.57 -6.76
N LEU A 7 -19.37 1.25 -6.96
CA LEU A 7 -18.65 0.31 -6.13
C LEU A 7 -17.14 0.59 -6.26
N PRO A 8 -16.36 0.43 -5.18
CA PRO A 8 -14.93 0.66 -5.25
C PRO A 8 -14.29 -0.31 -6.25
N ASN A 9 -13.30 0.18 -7.00
CA ASN A 9 -12.49 -0.63 -7.89
C ASN A 9 -11.64 -1.63 -7.10
N MET A 10 -11.29 -1.30 -5.86
CA MET A 10 -10.48 -2.15 -4.99
C MET A 10 -11.04 -2.20 -3.57
N LYS A 11 -11.11 -3.40 -2.99
CA LYS A 11 -11.64 -3.60 -1.64
C LYS A 11 -10.87 -4.66 -0.88
N ILE A 12 -10.51 -4.34 0.36
CA ILE A 12 -10.00 -5.32 1.32
C ILE A 12 -11.18 -6.15 1.83
N LEU A 13 -11.14 -7.47 1.62
CA LEU A 13 -12.13 -8.43 2.09
C LEU A 13 -11.74 -9.06 3.44
N GLY A 14 -10.43 -9.20 3.68
CA GLY A 14 -9.92 -9.90 4.85
C GLY A 14 -8.54 -9.42 5.24
N VAL A 15 -8.28 -9.46 6.55
CA VAL A 15 -6.96 -9.17 7.11
C VAL A 15 -6.57 -10.29 8.07
N SER A 16 -5.33 -10.75 7.98
CA SER A 16 -4.75 -11.66 8.97
C SER A 16 -3.30 -11.24 9.26
N TYR A 17 -2.81 -11.55 10.46
CA TYR A 17 -1.47 -11.17 10.88
C TYR A 17 -0.82 -12.35 11.61
N GLY A 18 0.34 -12.78 11.15
CA GLY A 18 0.98 -14.03 11.60
C GLY A 18 2.25 -14.34 10.82
N THR A 19 2.86 -15.50 11.05
CA THR A 19 4.10 -15.91 10.36
C THR A 19 3.84 -16.47 8.97
N PHE A 20 2.73 -17.19 8.77
CA PHE A 20 2.34 -17.84 7.51
C PHE A 20 3.48 -18.69 6.90
N GLU A 21 3.90 -19.73 7.61
CA GLU A 21 5.00 -20.60 7.17
C GLU A 21 4.78 -21.21 5.79
N SER A 22 3.51 -21.52 5.46
CA SER A 22 3.11 -22.11 4.18
C SER A 22 3.43 -21.25 2.95
N ILE A 23 3.67 -19.95 3.09
CA ILE A 23 4.06 -19.08 1.96
C ILE A 23 5.54 -18.69 1.99
N SER A 24 6.28 -19.04 3.05
CA SER A 24 7.66 -18.58 3.25
C SER A 24 8.60 -19.11 2.16
N HIS A 25 8.29 -20.27 1.59
CA HIS A 25 9.07 -20.87 0.49
C HIS A 25 8.79 -20.25 -0.89
N LEU A 26 7.72 -19.46 -1.03
CA LEU A 26 7.32 -18.87 -2.31
C LEU A 26 8.15 -17.64 -2.67
N HIS A 27 8.79 -16.99 -1.70
CA HIS A 27 9.62 -15.81 -1.93
C HIS A 27 10.97 -15.93 -1.23
N ARG A 28 12.06 -15.97 -2.02
CA ARG A 28 13.41 -16.28 -1.53
C ARG A 28 13.95 -15.34 -0.46
N ASN A 29 13.46 -14.10 -0.42
CA ASN A 29 13.91 -13.09 0.54
C ASN A 29 12.98 -12.97 1.75
N PHE A 30 11.96 -13.83 1.86
CA PHE A 30 11.18 -13.88 3.09
C PHE A 30 12.04 -14.34 4.26
N GLN A 31 12.07 -13.50 5.29
CA GLN A 31 12.81 -13.78 6.51
C GLN A 31 12.03 -14.80 7.35
N ASN A 32 12.73 -15.84 7.80
CA ASN A 32 12.15 -16.86 8.65
C ASN A 32 11.67 -16.26 9.99
N GLY A 33 10.50 -16.69 10.46
CA GLY A 33 9.92 -16.23 11.73
C GLY A 33 9.40 -14.78 11.73
N VAL A 34 9.62 -14.00 10.67
CA VAL A 34 9.10 -12.63 10.57
C VAL A 34 7.59 -12.67 10.35
N LYS A 35 6.87 -11.87 11.13
CA LYS A 35 5.42 -11.71 10.96
C LYS A 35 5.11 -10.95 9.68
N ARG A 36 4.02 -11.32 9.05
CA ARG A 36 3.48 -10.74 7.81
C ARG A 36 2.06 -10.27 8.04
N LEU A 37 1.64 -9.32 7.23
CA LEU A 37 0.24 -8.99 7.04
C LEU A 37 -0.26 -9.70 5.79
N ARG A 38 -1.32 -10.49 5.92
CA ARG A 38 -2.09 -11.00 4.78
C ARG A 38 -3.29 -10.09 4.55
N ILE A 39 -3.43 -9.57 3.35
CA ILE A 39 -4.59 -8.82 2.88
C ILE A 39 -5.24 -9.61 1.76
N THR A 40 -6.48 -10.03 1.98
CA THR A 40 -7.31 -10.54 0.89
C THR A 40 -7.95 -9.34 0.19
N LEU A 41 -7.54 -9.11 -1.05
CA LEU A 41 -7.90 -7.98 -1.88
C LEU A 41 -8.77 -8.44 -3.04
N GLU A 42 -9.83 -7.70 -3.32
CA GLU A 42 -10.64 -7.86 -4.52
C GLU A 42 -10.48 -6.62 -5.42
N VAL A 43 -10.23 -6.86 -6.70
CA VAL A 43 -10.01 -5.81 -7.72
C VAL A 43 -11.10 -5.94 -8.78
N ASN A 44 -12.14 -5.13 -8.68
CA ASN A 44 -13.34 -5.18 -9.52
C ASN A 44 -13.33 -4.11 -10.59
N ARG A 45 -12.29 -4.09 -11.44
CA ARG A 45 -12.27 -3.15 -12.56
C ARG A 45 -13.06 -3.67 -13.75
N ASN A 46 -13.93 -2.81 -14.26
CA ASN A 46 -14.50 -2.95 -15.60
C ASN A 46 -13.47 -2.45 -16.62
N GLY A 47 -12.84 -3.36 -17.34
CA GLY A 47 -11.93 -3.06 -18.45
C GLY A 47 -10.48 -2.80 -18.02
N ASN A 48 -9.77 -2.02 -18.84
CA ASN A 48 -8.31 -1.85 -18.84
C ASN A 48 -7.91 -0.45 -18.32
N GLY A 49 -6.98 -0.38 -17.37
CA GLY A 49 -6.80 0.81 -16.52
C GLY A 49 -5.54 1.54 -16.88
N ASN A 50 -5.53 2.87 -16.74
CA ASN A 50 -4.34 3.67 -17.05
C ASN A 50 -3.27 3.48 -15.97
N PHE A 51 -2.62 2.31 -16.00
CA PHE A 51 -1.65 1.88 -15.02
C PHE A 51 -0.47 2.83 -14.96
N SER A 52 0.03 3.29 -16.11
CA SER A 52 1.14 4.24 -16.14
C SER A 52 0.79 5.57 -15.45
N ASN A 53 -0.42 6.11 -15.64
CA ASN A 53 -0.84 7.32 -14.91
C ASN A 53 -0.94 7.08 -13.40
N VAL A 54 -1.56 5.97 -12.98
CA VAL A 54 -1.67 5.62 -11.55
C VAL A 54 -0.29 5.47 -10.94
N PHE A 55 0.59 4.70 -11.59
CA PHE A 55 1.97 4.48 -11.17
C PHE A 55 2.76 5.79 -11.07
N ASN A 56 2.69 6.66 -12.08
CA ASN A 56 3.44 7.92 -12.10
C ASN A 56 2.98 8.89 -10.99
N GLN A 57 1.68 8.94 -10.70
CA GLN A 57 1.18 9.76 -9.59
C GLN A 57 1.59 9.21 -8.23
N LEU A 58 1.57 7.89 -8.07
CA LEU A 58 2.10 7.24 -6.87
C LEU A 58 3.59 7.48 -6.74
N LEU A 59 4.37 7.43 -7.82
CA LEU A 59 5.81 7.69 -7.80
C LEU A 59 6.13 9.13 -7.39
N ALA A 60 5.33 10.10 -7.83
CA ALA A 60 5.46 11.48 -7.37
C ALA A 60 5.24 11.61 -5.84
N LEU A 61 4.30 10.82 -5.29
CA LEU A 61 4.02 10.77 -3.86
C LEU A 61 5.03 9.90 -3.08
N LEU A 62 5.52 8.83 -3.67
CA LEU A 62 6.35 7.78 -3.08
C LEU A 62 7.56 7.51 -4.00
N PRO A 63 8.57 8.40 -4.01
CA PRO A 63 9.68 8.32 -4.97
C PRO A 63 10.53 7.05 -4.83
N THR A 64 10.52 6.44 -3.63
CA THR A 64 11.24 5.20 -3.33
C THR A 64 10.66 3.98 -4.06
N LEU A 65 9.43 4.03 -4.57
CA LEU A 65 8.85 2.99 -5.44
C LEU A 65 9.74 2.65 -6.64
N ALA A 66 10.44 3.63 -7.23
CA ALA A 66 11.34 3.40 -8.36
C ALA A 66 12.54 2.48 -8.01
N GLN A 67 12.85 2.31 -6.73
CA GLN A 67 13.97 1.51 -6.24
C GLN A 67 13.57 0.07 -5.90
N HIS A 68 12.26 -0.24 -5.94
CA HIS A 68 11.78 -1.57 -5.60
C HIS A 68 12.33 -2.60 -6.58
N LYS A 69 12.70 -3.76 -6.06
CA LYS A 69 13.11 -4.90 -6.88
C LYS A 69 11.96 -5.88 -6.95
N CYS A 70 11.64 -6.32 -8.15
CA CYS A 70 10.48 -7.15 -8.45
C CYS A 70 10.88 -8.32 -9.35
N CYS A 71 10.16 -9.44 -9.25
CA CYS A 71 10.13 -10.49 -10.27
C CYS A 71 8.67 -10.66 -10.72
N GLU A 72 8.38 -10.40 -11.99
CA GLU A 72 7.01 -10.50 -12.48
C GLU A 72 6.61 -11.91 -12.90
N ASN A 73 5.31 -12.20 -12.79
CA ASN A 73 4.60 -13.29 -13.47
C ASN A 73 5.24 -14.66 -13.30
N TRP A 74 5.50 -15.03 -12.04
CA TRP A 74 5.93 -16.38 -11.70
C TRP A 74 4.71 -17.30 -11.52
N ILE A 75 4.72 -18.43 -12.25
CA ILE A 75 3.69 -19.48 -12.18
C ILE A 75 4.41 -20.82 -11.97
N GLY A 76 4.02 -21.57 -10.94
CA GLY A 76 4.43 -22.97 -10.75
C GLY A 76 5.29 -23.22 -9.51
N PRO A 77 5.79 -24.46 -9.30
CA PRO A 77 6.54 -24.86 -8.10
C PRO A 77 8.05 -24.52 -8.16
N GLN A 78 8.52 -23.85 -9.20
CA GLN A 78 9.95 -23.56 -9.42
C GLN A 78 10.40 -22.38 -8.54
N PRO A 79 11.63 -22.32 -8.05
CA PRO A 79 12.04 -21.20 -7.18
C PRO A 79 11.91 -19.85 -7.91
N ALA A 80 11.22 -18.87 -7.30
CA ALA A 80 10.88 -17.56 -7.88
C ALA A 80 12.06 -16.90 -8.63
N PRO A 81 11.90 -16.21 -9.77
CA PRO A 81 13.01 -15.67 -10.55
C PRO A 81 13.95 -14.74 -9.75
N LYS A 82 15.14 -14.46 -10.29
CA LYS A 82 15.99 -13.39 -9.73
C LYS A 82 15.24 -12.06 -9.80
N LEU A 83 15.26 -11.30 -8.72
CA LEU A 83 14.65 -9.97 -8.68
C LEU A 83 15.39 -9.02 -9.65
N THR A 84 14.62 -8.32 -10.47
CA THR A 84 15.08 -7.21 -11.32
C THR A 84 14.71 -5.88 -10.67
N SER A 85 15.44 -4.81 -10.95
CA SER A 85 15.09 -3.47 -10.47
C SER A 85 13.89 -2.90 -11.23
N GLY A 86 12.97 -2.28 -10.50
CA GLY A 86 11.78 -1.62 -11.04
C GLY A 86 10.54 -2.53 -11.05
N ILE A 87 9.38 -1.88 -11.08
CA ILE A 87 8.07 -2.49 -11.35
C ILE A 87 7.82 -2.33 -12.86
N SER A 88 7.37 -3.37 -13.58
CA SER A 88 7.17 -3.18 -15.03
C SER A 88 6.03 -2.22 -15.28
N ILE A 89 6.35 -1.10 -15.91
CA ILE A 89 5.37 -0.07 -16.22
C ILE A 89 4.65 -0.47 -17.50
N LYS A 90 3.39 -0.88 -17.36
CA LYS A 90 2.48 -1.08 -18.50
C LYS A 90 1.67 0.19 -18.77
N LYS A 91 1.36 0.47 -20.04
CA LYS A 91 0.43 1.56 -20.38
C LYS A 91 -0.97 1.25 -19.84
N VAL A 92 -1.35 -0.01 -19.91
CA VAL A 92 -2.64 -0.54 -19.50
C VAL A 92 -2.40 -1.70 -18.55
N GLY A 93 -3.04 -1.67 -17.39
CA GLY A 93 -2.94 -2.73 -16.39
C GLY A 93 -4.25 -3.49 -16.21
N ASP A 94 -4.12 -4.78 -15.90
CA ASP A 94 -5.21 -5.66 -15.48
C ASP A 94 -5.33 -5.73 -13.94
N ASN A 95 -6.22 -6.58 -13.43
CA ASN A 95 -6.43 -6.73 -11.99
C ASN A 95 -5.19 -7.20 -11.23
N THR A 96 -4.38 -8.06 -11.85
CA THR A 96 -3.13 -8.57 -11.28
C THR A 96 -2.12 -7.44 -11.14
N ASP A 97 -2.01 -6.58 -12.16
CA ASP A 97 -1.11 -5.44 -12.14
C ASP A 97 -1.45 -4.47 -10.99
N PHE A 98 -2.74 -4.18 -10.76
CA PHE A 98 -3.15 -3.29 -9.67
C PHE A 98 -3.03 -3.93 -8.29
N ALA A 99 -3.30 -5.23 -8.15
CA ALA A 99 -3.06 -5.95 -6.90
C ALA A 99 -1.58 -5.95 -6.52
N HIS A 100 -0.72 -6.20 -7.51
CA HIS A 100 0.73 -6.18 -7.35
C HIS A 100 1.27 -4.78 -7.05
N LEU A 101 0.73 -3.75 -7.71
CA LEU A 101 1.07 -2.37 -7.38
C LEU A 101 0.67 -2.02 -5.93
N ALA A 102 -0.47 -2.49 -5.45
CA ALA A 102 -0.88 -2.29 -4.05
C ALA A 102 0.11 -2.92 -3.07
N GLU A 103 0.62 -4.12 -3.37
CA GLU A 103 1.69 -4.75 -2.58
C GLU A 103 2.94 -3.87 -2.52
N HIS A 104 3.41 -3.35 -3.66
CA HIS A 104 4.59 -2.47 -3.69
C HIS A 104 4.36 -1.17 -2.91
N VAL A 105 3.19 -0.55 -3.03
CA VAL A 105 2.84 0.64 -2.25
C VAL A 105 2.79 0.30 -0.76
N MET A 106 2.26 -0.86 -0.37
CA MET A 106 2.29 -1.34 1.01
C MET A 106 3.72 -1.47 1.54
N ILE A 107 4.60 -2.13 0.78
CA ILE A 107 6.03 -2.29 1.13
C ILE A 107 6.68 -0.92 1.35
N ASP A 108 6.49 0.02 0.42
CA ASP A 108 7.12 1.33 0.50
C ASP A 108 6.63 2.12 1.71
N LEU A 109 5.32 2.10 1.96
CA LEU A 109 4.73 2.72 3.15
C LEU A 109 5.25 2.10 4.44
N MET A 110 5.41 0.78 4.50
CA MET A 110 5.95 0.10 5.68
C MET A 110 7.43 0.45 5.93
N CYS A 111 8.25 0.59 4.89
CA CYS A 111 9.61 1.08 5.01
C CYS A 111 9.64 2.54 5.45
N ASN A 112 8.91 3.40 4.75
CA ASN A 112 8.99 4.85 4.88
C ASN A 112 8.33 5.37 6.18
N ILE A 113 7.28 4.71 6.66
CA ILE A 113 6.56 5.08 7.89
C ILE A 113 6.97 4.20 9.06
N GLY A 114 7.07 2.89 8.83
CA GLY A 114 7.42 1.92 9.86
C GLY A 114 8.90 1.91 10.23
N GLY A 115 9.77 2.51 9.41
CA GLY A 115 11.23 2.50 9.60
C GLY A 115 11.86 1.14 9.31
N MET A 116 11.19 0.30 8.52
CA MET A 116 11.73 -1.01 8.14
C MET A 116 12.87 -0.83 7.14
N GLN A 117 14.00 -1.49 7.38
CA GLN A 117 15.16 -1.45 6.46
C GLN A 117 14.98 -2.38 5.26
N ILE A 118 14.31 -3.51 5.48
CA ILE A 118 14.01 -4.51 4.46
C ILE A 118 12.56 -4.94 4.66
N CYS A 119 11.81 -4.97 3.56
CA CYS A 119 10.43 -5.40 3.51
C CYS A 119 10.21 -6.10 2.18
N SER A 120 9.79 -7.36 2.22
CA SER A 120 9.41 -8.12 1.04
C SER A 120 7.90 -8.38 1.04
N GLY A 121 7.36 -8.69 -0.13
CA GLY A 121 6.00 -9.18 -0.25
C GLY A 121 5.86 -10.24 -1.34
N ILE A 122 4.65 -10.78 -1.43
CA ILE A 122 4.19 -11.56 -2.58
C ILE A 122 2.71 -11.31 -2.81
N THR A 123 2.33 -11.21 -4.08
CA THR A 123 0.94 -11.20 -4.55
C THR A 123 0.57 -12.59 -5.07
N CYS A 124 -0.46 -13.21 -4.49
CA CYS A 124 -0.98 -14.51 -4.91
C CYS A 124 -2.38 -14.35 -5.49
N GLY A 125 -2.55 -14.57 -6.80
CA GLY A 125 -3.86 -14.58 -7.45
C GLY A 125 -4.62 -15.88 -7.20
N TYR A 126 -5.93 -15.78 -6.98
CA TYR A 126 -6.81 -16.93 -6.88
C TYR A 126 -7.10 -17.49 -8.29
N GLU A 127 -7.19 -18.82 -8.42
CA GLU A 127 -7.64 -19.44 -9.66
C GLU A 127 -9.09 -19.06 -9.98
N SER A 128 -9.94 -19.06 -8.94
CA SER A 128 -11.31 -18.56 -8.99
C SER A 128 -11.73 -17.98 -7.63
N PRO A 129 -12.27 -16.74 -7.58
CA PRO A 129 -12.45 -15.83 -8.72
C PRO A 129 -11.15 -15.09 -9.06
N ARG A 130 -10.88 -14.86 -10.35
CA ARG A 130 -9.61 -14.28 -10.87
C ARG A 130 -9.36 -12.81 -10.50
N ASN A 131 -10.34 -12.14 -9.90
CA ASN A 131 -10.25 -10.78 -9.41
C ASN A 131 -9.83 -10.70 -7.93
N ARG A 132 -9.53 -11.84 -7.30
CA ARG A 132 -9.16 -11.93 -5.89
C ARG A 132 -7.70 -12.32 -5.73
N PHE A 133 -7.06 -11.68 -4.77
CA PHE A 133 -5.64 -11.81 -4.49
C PHE A 133 -5.40 -11.86 -3.00
N ASP A 134 -4.45 -12.68 -2.55
CA ASP A 134 -3.86 -12.56 -1.22
C ASP A 134 -2.49 -11.87 -1.35
N LEU A 135 -2.35 -10.73 -0.70
CA LEU A 135 -1.09 -10.01 -0.58
C LEU A 135 -0.47 -10.35 0.76
N PHE A 136 0.74 -10.88 0.77
CA PHE A 136 1.51 -11.09 1.99
C PHE A 136 2.69 -10.13 2.01
N VAL A 137 2.78 -9.27 3.03
CA VAL A 137 3.86 -8.30 3.16
C VAL A 137 4.48 -8.40 4.54
N GLU A 138 5.81 -8.45 4.60
CA GLU A 138 6.55 -8.50 5.86
C GLU A 138 6.23 -7.27 6.72
N CYS A 139 5.87 -7.50 7.98
CA CYS A 139 5.47 -6.43 8.87
C CYS A 139 5.66 -6.83 10.33
N PRO A 140 6.62 -6.24 11.06
CA PRO A 140 6.82 -6.53 12.48
C PRO A 140 5.73 -5.89 13.37
N ARG A 141 4.93 -4.96 12.83
CA ARG A 141 3.94 -4.18 13.60
C ARG A 141 2.60 -4.13 12.89
N LYS A 142 1.64 -4.96 13.35
CA LYS A 142 0.28 -5.08 12.79
C LYS A 142 -0.37 -3.73 12.46
N ARG A 143 -0.33 -2.75 13.37
CA ARG A 143 -0.91 -1.41 13.18
C ARG A 143 -0.34 -0.68 11.95
N ILE A 144 0.98 -0.69 11.79
CA ILE A 144 1.62 -0.06 10.63
C ILE A 144 1.23 -0.80 9.35
N GLY A 145 1.20 -2.13 9.40
CA GLY A 145 0.78 -2.93 8.27
C GLY A 145 -0.66 -2.61 7.83
N LEU A 146 -1.59 -2.58 8.78
CA LEU A 146 -2.99 -2.24 8.56
C LEU A 146 -3.16 -0.85 7.93
N PHE A 147 -2.48 0.14 8.48
CA PHE A 147 -2.51 1.49 7.93
C PHE A 147 -1.95 1.53 6.51
N SER A 148 -0.79 0.91 6.26
CA SER A 148 -0.18 0.86 4.94
C SER A 148 -1.07 0.17 3.91
N ALA A 149 -1.74 -0.93 4.29
CA ALA A 149 -2.70 -1.63 3.42
C ALA A 149 -3.90 -0.75 3.07
N ASN A 150 -4.54 -0.14 4.06
CA ASN A 150 -5.68 0.73 3.83
C ASN A 150 -5.30 1.95 2.98
N LEU A 151 -4.15 2.57 3.25
CA LEU A 151 -3.69 3.72 2.48
C LEU A 151 -3.34 3.33 1.04
N ALA A 152 -2.64 2.22 0.82
CA ALA A 152 -2.31 1.74 -0.51
C ALA A 152 -3.57 1.52 -1.37
N VAL A 153 -4.53 0.76 -0.83
CA VAL A 153 -5.80 0.48 -1.51
C VAL A 153 -6.58 1.77 -1.74
N HIS A 154 -6.64 2.66 -0.74
CA HIS A 154 -7.33 3.94 -0.89
C HIS A 154 -6.73 4.84 -1.99
N LEU A 155 -5.40 4.96 -2.04
CA LEU A 155 -4.72 5.79 -3.04
C LEU A 155 -4.98 5.27 -4.45
N ILE A 156 -4.83 3.96 -4.66
CA ILE A 156 -5.01 3.33 -5.97
C ILE A 156 -6.48 3.40 -6.40
N ASP A 157 -7.42 3.04 -5.52
CA ASP A 157 -8.86 3.10 -5.79
C ASP A 157 -9.32 4.52 -6.14
N TYR A 158 -8.84 5.52 -5.40
CA TYR A 158 -9.17 6.91 -5.65
C TYR A 158 -8.56 7.41 -6.96
N LEU A 159 -7.32 7.05 -7.28
CA LEU A 159 -6.69 7.37 -8.56
C LEU A 159 -7.43 6.73 -9.74
N LEU A 160 -7.86 5.49 -9.60
CA LEU A 160 -8.67 4.79 -10.60
C LEU A 160 -10.03 5.48 -10.80
N SER A 161 -10.64 5.96 -9.71
CA SER A 161 -11.98 6.57 -9.76
C SER A 161 -11.96 8.03 -10.19
N GLN A 162 -10.93 8.79 -9.83
CA GLN A 162 -10.88 10.26 -9.94
C GLN A 162 -9.77 10.76 -10.87
N GLY A 163 -8.86 9.89 -11.32
CA GLY A 163 -7.72 10.25 -12.17
C GLY A 163 -6.65 11.11 -11.50
N LYS A 164 -6.78 11.40 -10.19
CA LYS A 164 -5.86 12.23 -9.41
C LYS A 164 -5.72 11.73 -7.98
N LEU A 165 -4.62 12.09 -7.31
CA LEU A 165 -4.43 11.79 -5.89
C LEU A 165 -5.51 12.42 -5.01
N PRO A 166 -5.87 11.79 -3.87
CA PRO A 166 -6.67 12.43 -2.84
C PRO A 166 -6.02 13.72 -2.32
N GLU A 167 -6.84 14.69 -1.93
CA GLU A 167 -6.35 15.89 -1.25
C GLU A 167 -5.56 15.53 0.01
N ASN A 168 -4.52 16.31 0.30
CA ASN A 168 -3.65 16.16 1.46
C ASN A 168 -2.92 14.81 1.56
N SER A 169 -2.68 14.13 0.44
CA SER A 169 -1.99 12.82 0.42
C SER A 169 -0.57 12.91 0.98
N ARG A 170 0.18 13.97 0.65
CA ARG A 170 1.54 14.21 1.14
C ARG A 170 1.53 14.43 2.65
N GLU A 171 0.66 15.30 3.12
CA GLU A 171 0.49 15.66 4.53
C GLU A 171 0.04 14.47 5.37
N THR A 172 -0.77 13.57 4.79
CA THR A 172 -1.15 12.30 5.42
C THR A 172 0.06 11.40 5.65
N LEU A 173 0.94 11.26 4.67
CA LEU A 173 2.19 10.50 4.83
C LEU A 173 3.11 11.17 5.85
N ASP A 174 3.30 12.47 5.75
CA ASP A 174 4.20 13.20 6.62
C ASP A 174 3.72 13.12 8.08
N LEU A 175 2.42 13.34 8.34
CA LEU A 175 1.90 13.22 9.70
C LEU A 175 2.01 11.79 10.24
N ALA A 176 1.76 10.77 9.41
CA ALA A 176 1.93 9.37 9.81
C ALA A 176 3.39 9.06 10.22
N LYS A 177 4.38 9.53 9.44
CA LYS A 177 5.81 9.39 9.77
C LYS A 177 6.15 10.08 11.08
N LEU A 178 5.63 11.30 11.26
CA LEU A 178 5.91 12.09 12.45
C LEU A 178 5.35 11.44 13.71
N LEU A 179 4.11 10.93 13.66
CA LEU A 179 3.44 10.25 14.77
C LEU A 179 4.10 8.92 15.14
N GLN A 180 4.76 8.27 14.19
CA GLN A 180 5.42 7.00 14.41
C GLN A 180 6.85 7.14 14.97
N ASN A 181 7.46 8.33 14.89
CA ASN A 181 8.81 8.53 15.40
C ASN A 181 8.82 8.57 16.96
N PRO A 182 9.38 7.55 17.64
CA PRO A 182 9.35 7.45 19.11
C PRO A 182 10.18 8.53 19.82
N GLY A 183 11.08 9.22 19.11
CA GLY A 183 11.88 10.33 19.65
C GLY A 183 11.11 11.63 19.87
N ARG A 184 9.90 11.78 19.30
CA ARG A 184 9.08 12.99 19.46
C ARG A 184 8.17 12.88 20.69
N LYS A 185 8.74 13.10 21.88
CA LYS A 185 7.98 13.27 23.13
C LYS A 185 6.94 14.39 22.96
N LYS A 186 5.65 14.03 23.02
CA LYS A 186 4.46 14.90 22.90
C LYS A 186 4.44 15.76 21.62
N LEU A 187 3.92 15.19 20.53
CA LEU A 187 3.55 15.96 19.34
C LEU A 187 2.44 16.95 19.68
N ASN A 188 2.79 18.24 19.75
CA ASN A 188 1.80 19.30 19.75
C ASN A 188 1.33 19.53 18.31
N ILE A 189 0.09 19.12 18.04
CA ILE A 189 -0.60 19.25 16.75
C ILE A 189 -0.61 20.71 16.25
N GLN A 190 -0.72 21.70 17.14
CA GLN A 190 -0.66 23.12 16.77
C GLN A 190 0.74 23.53 16.30
N LYS A 191 1.79 23.02 16.95
CA LYS A 191 3.19 23.25 16.57
C LYS A 191 3.55 22.56 15.26
N LEU A 192 2.94 21.40 14.97
CA LEU A 192 3.05 20.73 13.67
C LEU A 192 2.44 21.55 12.53
N SER A 193 1.24 22.10 12.76
CA SER A 193 0.57 22.98 11.80
C SER A 193 1.43 24.20 11.48
N GLN A 194 2.00 24.85 12.50
CA GLN A 194 2.89 26.00 12.32
C GLN A 194 4.19 25.63 11.58
N ASN A 195 4.87 24.54 11.98
CA ASN A 195 6.15 24.16 11.41
C ASN A 195 6.07 23.67 9.95
N ASN A 196 4.91 23.17 9.52
CA ASN A 196 4.71 22.67 8.15
C ASN A 196 3.83 23.59 7.31
N GLY A 197 3.42 24.75 7.83
CA GLY A 197 2.54 25.69 7.12
C GLY A 197 1.12 25.17 6.87
N TRP A 198 0.67 24.15 7.61
CA TRP A 198 -0.67 23.58 7.42
C TRP A 198 -1.70 24.40 8.17
N ASP A 199 -2.78 24.78 7.49
CA ASP A 199 -3.92 25.40 8.17
C ASP A 199 -4.69 24.38 9.04
N LYS A 200 -5.61 24.88 9.87
CA LYS A 200 -6.44 24.05 10.75
C LYS A 200 -7.35 23.08 9.99
N LYS A 201 -7.77 23.42 8.76
CA LYS A 201 -8.67 22.60 7.94
C LYS A 201 -7.91 21.40 7.37
N THR A 202 -6.73 21.62 6.82
CA THR A 202 -5.82 20.56 6.35
C THR A 202 -5.51 19.60 7.48
N LEU A 203 -5.12 20.10 8.65
CA LEU A 203 -4.80 19.25 9.78
C LEU A 203 -5.99 18.40 10.25
N LYS A 204 -7.19 18.97 10.33
CA LYS A 204 -8.42 18.24 10.67
C LYS A 204 -8.73 17.17 9.63
N SER A 205 -8.58 17.50 8.34
CA SER A 205 -8.78 16.57 7.23
C SER A 205 -7.80 15.39 7.30
N VAL A 206 -6.51 15.67 7.49
CA VAL A 206 -5.46 14.65 7.61
C VAL A 206 -5.66 13.78 8.85
N TRP A 207 -6.00 14.37 10.00
CA TRP A 207 -6.25 13.60 11.22
C TRP A 207 -7.43 12.64 11.06
N LYS A 208 -8.51 13.13 10.44
CA LYS A 208 -9.65 12.29 10.09
C LYS A 208 -9.22 11.17 9.14
N LYS A 209 -8.39 11.47 8.14
CA LYS A 209 -7.87 10.48 7.20
C LYS A 209 -7.08 9.37 7.90
N LEU A 210 -6.18 9.72 8.81
CA LEU A 210 -5.43 8.74 9.60
C LEU A 210 -6.36 7.84 10.43
N THR A 211 -7.43 8.42 10.99
CA THR A 211 -8.44 7.66 11.74
C THR A 211 -9.19 6.69 10.85
N ASP A 212 -9.69 7.16 9.70
CA ASP A 212 -10.43 6.35 8.72
C ASP A 212 -9.56 5.23 8.12
N LEU A 213 -8.24 5.44 8.06
CA LEU A 213 -7.25 4.45 7.61
C LEU A 213 -6.71 3.56 8.73
N HIS A 214 -7.31 3.61 9.92
CA HIS A 214 -6.94 2.79 11.07
C HIS A 214 -5.50 2.98 11.57
N PHE A 215 -4.91 4.18 11.41
CA PHE A 215 -3.55 4.46 11.90
C PHE A 215 -3.40 4.30 13.42
N PHE A 216 -4.47 4.60 14.18
CA PHE A 216 -4.45 4.60 15.64
C PHE A 216 -4.88 3.27 16.27
N ASN A 217 -5.33 2.30 15.47
CA ASN A 217 -5.92 1.03 15.94
C ASN A 217 -4.98 -0.18 15.73
#